data_AF-A0A0A0LSQ8-F1
#
_entry.id   AF-A0A0A0LSQ8-F1
#
_cell.length_a   1.000
_cell.length_b   1.000
_cell.length_c   1.000
_cell.angle_alpha   90.00
_cell.angle_beta   90.00
_cell.angle_gamma   90.00
#
_symmetry.space_group_name_H-M   'P 1'
#
loop_
_entity.id
_entity.type
_entity.pdbx_description
1 polymer ?
#
loop_
_entity_poly.entity_id
_entity_poly.type
_entity_poly.pdbx_seq_one_letter_code
_entity_poly.pdbx_strand_id
1 'polypeptide(L)'
;MNYIYTYNIYAACKKEGVFVVIQMKWVDGGGYMEMNGTQYKLKQCHWHSPSEHTIDGKTFDLEAHLVHESSNGMISVIGILYQIGEPDYFLSTVSCLIHN
;
A
#
# COMPACT_ATOMS: atom_id res chain seq x y z
N MET A 1 25.35 -12.86 2.18
CA MET A 1 25.28 -12.06 0.95
C MET A 1 23.92 -11.39 0.93
N ASN A 2 23.86 -10.10 1.24
CA ASN A 2 22.60 -9.34 1.26
C ASN A 2 22.46 -8.65 -0.09
N TYR A 3 21.60 -9.18 -0.96
CA TYR A 3 21.23 -8.49 -2.19
C TYR A 3 20.25 -7.38 -1.81
N ILE A 4 20.72 -6.13 -1.84
CA ILE A 4 19.85 -4.97 -1.76
C ILE A 4 19.20 -4.82 -3.13
N TYR A 5 17.96 -5.28 -3.27
CA TYR A 5 17.14 -4.99 -4.44
C TYR A 5 16.63 -3.56 -4.31
N THR A 6 17.14 -2.65 -5.14
CA THR A 6 16.61 -1.28 -5.24
C THR A 6 15.42 -1.29 -6.20
N TYR A 7 14.23 -1.00 -5.69
CA TYR A 7 13.04 -0.84 -6.50
C TYR A 7 12.83 0.64 -6.80
N ASN A 8 12.57 0.99 -8.06
CA ASN A 8 12.13 2.34 -8.42
C ASN A 8 10.70 2.53 -7.90
N ILE A 9 10.56 3.37 -6.89
CA ILE A 9 9.31 3.71 -6.22
C ILE A 9 9.05 5.19 -6.45
N TYR A 10 7.87 5.51 -6.99
CA TYR A 10 7.39 6.88 -7.10
C TYR A 10 6.30 7.09 -6.06
N ALA A 11 6.49 8.07 -5.18
CA ALA A 11 5.48 8.52 -4.22
C ALA A 11 4.88 9.85 -4.70
N ALA A 12 3.56 9.93 -4.75
CA ALA A 12 2.84 11.17 -5.06
C ALA A 12 1.64 11.33 -4.14
N CYS A 13 1.38 12.55 -3.68
CA CYS A 13 0.12 12.91 -3.05
C CYS A 13 -0.89 13.22 -4.15
N LYS A 14 -1.79 12.28 -4.45
CA LYS A 14 -2.88 12.48 -5.42
C LYS A 14 -4.21 12.48 -4.67
N LYS A 15 -4.90 13.63 -4.67
CA LYS A 15 -6.23 13.75 -4.08
C LYS A 15 -7.31 13.41 -5.11
N GLU A 16 -7.87 12.20 -5.05
CA GLU A 16 -9.09 11.80 -5.76
C GLU A 16 -10.05 11.12 -4.77
N GLY A 17 -11.32 11.57 -4.69
CA GLY A 17 -12.34 10.88 -3.86
C GLY A 17 -12.01 10.83 -2.37
N VAL A 18 -12.70 9.99 -1.58
CA VAL A 18 -12.70 10.00 -0.10
C VAL A 18 -11.32 9.60 0.48
N PHE A 19 -10.43 10.59 0.43
CA PHE A 19 -9.17 10.79 1.14
C PHE A 19 -8.03 9.78 0.93
N VAL A 20 -7.43 9.77 -0.27
CA VAL A 20 -6.08 9.24 -0.47
C VAL A 20 -5.03 10.28 -0.04
N VAL A 21 -4.15 9.92 0.90
CA VAL A 21 -3.13 10.82 1.46
C VAL A 21 -1.77 10.64 0.79
N ILE A 22 -1.38 9.40 0.52
CA ILE A 22 -0.11 9.03 -0.11
C ILE A 22 -0.38 7.88 -1.08
N GLN A 23 0.23 7.88 -2.26
CA GLN A 23 0.22 6.77 -3.19
C GLN A 23 1.64 6.44 -3.64
N MET A 24 1.98 5.15 -3.63
CA MET A 24 3.24 4.63 -4.14
C MET A 24 3.01 3.65 -5.27
N LYS A 25 3.87 3.68 -6.29
CA LYS A 25 3.84 2.75 -7.42
C LYS A 25 5.20 2.09 -7.59
N TRP A 26 5.18 0.77 -7.81
CA TRP A 26 6.37 0.00 -8.16
C TRP A 26 6.51 -0.07 -9.68
N VAL A 27 7.67 0.36 -10.19
CA VAL A 27 7.96 0.34 -11.64
C VAL A 27 8.67 -0.95 -12.05
N ASP A 28 9.66 -1.40 -11.26
CA ASP A 28 10.47 -2.60 -11.57
C ASP A 28 10.10 -3.84 -10.73
N GLY A 29 8.85 -3.90 -10.30
CA GLY A 29 8.25 -5.02 -9.57
C GLY A 29 8.29 -4.86 -8.04
N GLY A 30 7.20 -5.16 -7.35
CA GLY A 30 7.10 -5.09 -5.88
C GLY A 30 6.96 -6.45 -5.19
N GLY A 31 7.36 -7.53 -5.88
CA GLY A 31 6.97 -8.89 -5.51
C GLY A 31 5.54 -9.24 -5.94
N TYR A 32 5.03 -10.34 -5.42
CA TYR A 32 3.69 -10.83 -5.69
C TYR A 32 3.14 -11.60 -4.49
N MET A 33 1.82 -11.73 -4.45
CA MET A 33 1.14 -12.72 -3.62
C MET A 33 0.60 -13.84 -4.51
N GLU A 34 0.46 -15.04 -3.96
CA GLU A 34 -0.14 -16.18 -4.65
C GLU A 34 -1.43 -16.59 -3.95
N MET A 35 -2.50 -16.77 -4.73
CA MET A 35 -3.80 -17.22 -4.24
C MET A 35 -4.37 -18.22 -5.24
N ASN A 36 -4.68 -19.43 -4.76
CA ASN A 36 -5.24 -20.52 -5.58
C ASN A 36 -4.42 -20.80 -6.86
N GLY A 37 -3.09 -20.79 -6.76
CA GLY A 37 -2.18 -20.99 -7.90
C GLY A 37 -2.11 -19.82 -8.89
N THR A 38 -2.75 -18.68 -8.59
CA THR A 38 -2.68 -17.46 -9.41
C THR A 38 -1.79 -16.43 -8.71
N GLN A 39 -0.80 -15.92 -9.44
CA GLN A 39 0.07 -14.84 -8.96
C GLN A 39 -0.56 -13.47 -9.23
N TYR A 40 -0.54 -12.62 -8.22
CA TYR A 40 -0.95 -11.22 -8.29
C TYR A 40 0.25 -10.33 -7.94
N LYS A 41 0.77 -9.61 -8.94
CA LYS A 41 1.95 -8.75 -8.78
C LYS A 41 1.57 -7.46 -8.05
N LEU A 42 2.36 -7.05 -7.07
CA LEU A 42 2.16 -5.77 -6.39
C LEU A 42 2.40 -4.61 -7.38
N LYS A 43 1.41 -3.74 -7.53
CA LYS A 43 1.45 -2.60 -8.45
C LYS A 43 1.58 -1.27 -7.73
N GLN A 44 0.81 -1.12 -6.66
CA GLN A 44 0.75 0.11 -5.90
C GLN A 44 0.35 -0.13 -4.45
N CYS A 45 0.58 0.86 -3.61
CA CYS A 45 -0.10 0.99 -2.34
C CYS A 45 -0.56 2.44 -2.15
N HIS A 46 -1.62 2.62 -1.38
CA HIS A 46 -2.12 3.93 -1.01
C HIS A 46 -2.80 3.87 0.35
N TRP A 47 -2.96 5.03 0.98
CA TRP A 47 -3.53 5.14 2.32
C TRP A 47 -4.78 6.01 2.34
N HIS A 48 -5.76 5.56 3.13
CA HIS A 48 -6.99 6.27 3.49
C HIS A 48 -7.00 6.64 4.96
N SER A 49 -7.46 7.84 5.29
CA SER A 49 -7.75 8.24 6.68
C SER A 49 -9.08 9.00 6.76
N PRO A 50 -10.04 8.56 7.60
CA PRO A 50 -9.99 7.35 8.44
C PRO A 50 -10.06 6.06 7.60
N SER A 51 -10.04 4.87 8.22
CA SER A 51 -10.21 3.61 7.48
C SER A 51 -11.55 3.54 6.75
N GLU A 52 -11.55 2.89 5.58
CA GLU A 52 -12.77 2.62 4.82
C GLU A 52 -13.47 1.36 5.38
N HIS A 53 -12.69 0.32 5.68
CA HIS A 53 -13.21 -0.89 6.32
C HIS A 53 -13.42 -0.68 7.82
N THR A 54 -14.38 -1.44 8.36
CA THR A 54 -14.65 -1.52 9.80
C THR A 54 -14.55 -2.97 10.27
N ILE A 55 -14.19 -3.15 11.53
CA ILE A 55 -14.27 -4.45 12.22
C ILE A 55 -15.22 -4.27 13.38
N ASP A 56 -16.29 -5.07 13.44
CA ASP A 56 -17.36 -4.97 14.45
C ASP A 56 -17.95 -3.55 14.57
N GLY A 57 -18.07 -2.85 13.44
CA GLY A 57 -18.57 -1.48 13.37
C GLY A 57 -17.59 -0.41 13.83
N LYS A 58 -16.37 -0.77 14.24
CA LYS A 58 -15.31 0.17 14.62
C LYS A 58 -14.49 0.60 13.39
N THR A 59 -14.39 1.91 13.19
CA THR A 59 -13.47 2.56 12.26
C THR A 59 -12.07 2.71 12.89
N PHE A 60 -11.04 2.65 12.06
CA PHE A 60 -9.62 2.74 12.43
C PHE A 60 -9.03 4.07 11.94
N ASP A 61 -7.88 4.45 12.48
CA ASP A 61 -7.30 5.79 12.26
C ASP A 61 -6.75 5.97 10.83
N LEU A 62 -6.29 4.88 10.23
CA LEU A 62 -5.71 4.83 8.89
C LEU A 62 -5.87 3.42 8.31
N GLU A 63 -5.94 3.33 6.98
CA GLU A 63 -5.95 2.07 6.25
C GLU A 63 -5.01 2.14 5.05
N ALA A 64 -4.17 1.12 4.86
CA ALA A 64 -3.37 0.95 3.65
C ALA A 64 -3.99 -0.10 2.74
N HIS A 65 -4.10 0.20 1.46
CA HIS A 65 -4.45 -0.76 0.41
C HIS A 65 -3.21 -1.11 -0.40
N LEU A 66 -2.85 -2.38 -0.45
CA LEU A 66 -1.81 -2.92 -1.33
C LEU A 66 -2.51 -3.58 -2.52
N VAL A 67 -2.45 -2.94 -3.69
CA VAL A 67 -3.16 -3.39 -4.90
C VAL A 67 -2.25 -4.29 -5.72
N HIS A 68 -2.76 -5.49 -5.98
CA HIS A 68 -2.11 -6.50 -6.77
C HIS A 68 -2.94 -6.82 -8.01
N GLU A 69 -2.25 -7.18 -9.09
CA GLU A 69 -2.88 -7.50 -10.39
C GLU A 69 -2.28 -8.79 -10.95
N SER A 70 -3.14 -9.72 -11.37
CA SER A 70 -2.72 -10.96 -12.04
C SER A 70 -2.45 -10.75 -13.52
N SER A 71 -1.88 -11.76 -14.19
CA SER A 71 -1.58 -11.70 -15.63
C SER A 71 -2.82 -11.55 -16.53
N ASN A 72 -4.01 -11.93 -16.04
CA ASN A 72 -5.28 -11.76 -16.73
C ASN A 72 -6.05 -10.50 -16.30
N GLY A 73 -5.41 -9.58 -15.55
CA GLY A 73 -5.99 -8.29 -15.15
C GLY A 73 -6.96 -8.36 -13.98
N MET A 74 -7.02 -9.48 -13.25
CA MET A 74 -7.81 -9.54 -12.01
C MET A 74 -7.10 -8.77 -10.90
N ILE A 75 -7.87 -7.97 -10.16
CA ILE A 75 -7.37 -7.16 -9.05
C ILE A 75 -7.63 -7.87 -7.73
N SER A 76 -6.65 -7.80 -6.84
CA SER A 76 -6.81 -8.17 -5.44
C SER A 76 -6.11 -7.16 -4.55
N VAL A 77 -6.74 -6.82 -3.43
CA VAL A 77 -6.27 -5.79 -2.50
C VAL A 77 -6.05 -6.40 -1.13
N ILE A 78 -4.88 -6.18 -0.53
CA ILE A 78 -4.64 -6.44 0.89
C ILE A 78 -4.88 -5.13 1.63
N GLY A 79 -5.82 -5.13 2.59
CA GLY A 79 -6.07 -4.03 3.51
C GLY A 79 -5.30 -4.19 4.81
N ILE A 80 -4.62 -3.14 5.26
CA ILE A 80 -3.95 -3.07 6.57
C ILE A 80 -4.58 -1.93 7.36
N LEU A 81 -5.18 -2.25 8.51
CA LEU A 81 -5.80 -1.28 9.40
C LEU A 81 -4.81 -0.84 10.48
N TYR A 82 -4.76 0.46 10.77
CA TYR A 82 -3.85 1.06 11.73
C TYR A 82 -4.62 1.69 12.89
N GLN A 83 -4.01 1.65 14.08
CA GLN A 83 -4.42 2.48 15.21
C GLN A 83 -3.26 3.38 15.61
N ILE A 84 -3.55 4.58 16.10
CA ILE A 84 -2.52 5.50 16.61
C ILE A 84 -1.73 4.81 17.72
N GLY A 85 -0.40 4.81 17.57
CA GLY A 85 0.53 4.16 18.47
C GLY A 85 1.97 4.40 18.03
N GLU A 86 2.83 3.39 18.19
CA GLU A 86 4.22 3.47 17.73
C GLU A 86 4.32 3.68 16.21
N PRO A 87 5.33 4.42 15.72
CA PRO A 87 5.50 4.65 14.30
C PRO A 87 5.69 3.36 13.49
N ASP A 88 4.95 3.21 12.40
CA ASP A 88 5.21 2.17 11.40
C ASP A 88 6.47 2.52 10.60
N TYR A 89 7.46 1.61 10.57
CA TYR A 89 8.75 1.86 9.91
C TYR A 89 8.60 2.13 8.41
N PHE A 90 7.67 1.44 7.74
CA PHE A 90 7.47 1.59 6.31
C PHE A 90 6.86 2.97 6.01
N LEU A 91 5.76 3.32 6.66
CA LEU A 91 5.13 4.63 6.52
C LEU A 91 6.07 5.79 6.91
N SER A 92 6.91 5.60 7.94
CA SER A 92 7.92 6.59 8.33
C SER A 92 8.95 6.82 7.22
N THR A 93 9.40 5.74 6.58
CA THR A 93 10.36 5.80 5.46
C THR A 93 9.75 6.55 4.27
N VAL A 94 8.50 6.23 3.93
CA VAL A 94 7.76 6.86 2.83
C VAL A 94 7.49 8.34 3.10
N SER A 95 7.09 8.67 4.32
CA SER A 95 6.87 10.06 4.74
C SER A 95 8.13 10.92 4.62
N CYS A 96 9.32 10.36 4.90
CA CYS A 96 10.58 11.08 4.72
C CYS A 96 10.85 11.45 3.25
N LEU A 97 10.43 10.61 2.30
CA LEU A 97 10.65 10.85 0.87
C LEU A 97 9.76 11.94 0.26
N ILE A 98 8.63 12.27 0.90
CA ILE A 98 7.67 13.28 0.41
C ILE A 98 7.89 14.68 1.00
N HIS A 99 8.72 14.83 2.03
CA HIS A 99 9.01 16.10 2.71
C HIS A 99 10.38 16.72 2.33
N ASN A 100 11.00 16.27 1.24
CA ASN A 100 12.20 16.88 0.65
C ASN A 100 11.86 17.50 -0.71
#